data_AF-A0A1Q9P938-F1
#
_entry.id   AF-A0A1Q9P938-F1
#
_cell.length_a   1.000
_cell.length_b   1.000
_cell.length_c   1.000
_cell.angle_alpha   90.00
_cell.angle_beta   90.00
_cell.angle_gamma   90.00
#
_symmetry.space_group_name_H-M   'P 1'
#
loop_
_entity.id
_entity.type
_entity.pdbx_description
1 polymer ?
#
loop_
_entity_poly.entity_id
_entity_poly.type
_entity_poly.pdbx_seq_one_letter_code
_entity_poly.pdbx_strand_id
1 'polypeptide(L)'
;MVVTSTEHCESCGKEVDPIEPAKTLEDNFANETRKNLSICTDCFKKRFKVTSKKRSNYGGTIYELVEKQKPRFGFGSSSFSCLKCDWVAWTDVGLAVHMRKKHAD
;
A
#
# COMPACT_ATOMS: atom_id res chain seq x y z
N MET A 1 -4.02 1.56 29.50
CA MET A 1 -4.19 2.61 28.46
C MET A 1 -3.77 1.99 27.14
N VAL A 2 -4.73 1.61 26.30
CA VAL A 2 -4.43 1.09 24.95
C VAL A 2 -4.01 2.29 24.14
N VAL A 3 -2.71 2.42 23.89
CA VAL A 3 -2.17 3.43 22.98
C VAL A 3 -2.64 3.01 21.59
N THR A 4 -3.83 3.47 21.20
CA THR A 4 -4.30 3.39 19.82
C THR A 4 -3.47 4.38 19.02
N SER A 5 -2.25 3.97 18.67
CA SER A 5 -1.48 4.64 17.64
C SER A 5 -2.34 4.63 16.39
N THR A 6 -2.99 5.74 16.08
CA THR A 6 -3.77 5.90 14.87
C THR A 6 -2.81 5.70 13.70
N GLU A 7 -2.86 4.53 13.08
CA GLU A 7 -2.00 4.23 11.96
C GLU A 7 -2.51 5.04 10.78
N HIS A 8 -1.76 6.09 10.45
CA HIS A 8 -2.04 6.91 9.28
C HIS A 8 -1.41 6.26 8.05
N CYS A 9 -2.14 6.33 6.95
CA CYS A 9 -1.73 5.78 5.67
C CYS A 9 -0.59 6.61 5.06
N GLU A 10 0.51 5.95 4.71
CA GLU A 10 1.70 6.58 4.10
C GLU A 10 1.47 7.09 2.66
N SER A 11 0.33 6.78 2.04
CA SER A 11 -0.02 7.26 0.69
C SER A 11 -1.04 8.40 0.66
N CYS A 12 -2.01 8.42 1.58
CA CYS A 12 -3.09 9.41 1.58
C CYS A 12 -3.20 10.24 2.87
N GLY A 13 -2.51 9.86 3.94
CA GLY A 13 -2.55 10.53 5.23
C GLY A 13 -3.82 10.29 6.05
N LYS A 14 -4.78 9.49 5.57
CA LYS A 14 -6.00 9.11 6.32
C LYS A 14 -5.74 7.95 7.27
N GLU A 15 -6.61 7.78 8.26
CA GLU A 15 -6.61 6.61 9.14
C GLU A 15 -6.74 5.32 8.33
N VAL A 16 -5.93 4.32 8.65
CA VAL A 16 -5.95 3.01 7.99
C VAL A 16 -7.17 2.23 8.49
N ASP A 17 -8.02 1.76 7.57
CA ASP A 17 -9.18 0.93 7.90
C ASP A 17 -8.75 -0.35 8.64
N PRO A 18 -9.54 -0.82 9.63
CA PRO A 18 -9.26 -2.08 10.30
C PRO A 18 -9.16 -3.22 9.30
N ILE A 19 -8.13 -4.06 9.47
CA ILE A 19 -7.87 -5.20 8.60
C ILE A 19 -9.00 -6.22 8.80
N GLU A 20 -9.84 -6.41 7.79
CA GLU A 20 -10.88 -7.43 7.81
C GLU A 20 -10.26 -8.84 7.78
N PRO A 21 -10.87 -9.84 8.47
CA PRO A 21 -10.36 -11.20 8.46
C PRO A 21 -10.36 -11.77 7.04
N ALA A 22 -9.19 -12.25 6.61
CA ALA A 22 -8.99 -12.78 5.27
C ALA A 22 -9.84 -14.05 5.06
N LYS A 23 -10.70 -14.04 4.05
CA LYS A 23 -11.50 -15.21 3.63
C LYS A 23 -10.76 -16.10 2.65
N THR A 24 -9.75 -15.56 1.98
CA THR A 24 -8.96 -16.24 0.96
C THR A 24 -7.46 -16.06 1.23
N LEU A 25 -6.63 -16.94 0.65
CA LEU A 25 -5.17 -16.80 0.72
C LEU A 25 -4.70 -15.50 0.03
N GLU A 26 -5.45 -15.01 -0.97
CA GLU A 26 -5.26 -13.71 -1.63
C GLU A 26 -5.46 -12.54 -0.67
N ASP A 27 -6.55 -12.57 0.11
CA ASP A 27 -6.83 -11.56 1.13
C ASP A 27 -5.77 -11.56 2.22
N ASN A 28 -5.25 -12.74 2.60
CA ASN A 28 -4.21 -12.83 3.62
C ASN A 28 -2.94 -12.15 3.14
N PHE A 29 -2.48 -12.48 1.92
CA PHE A 29 -1.34 -11.83 1.28
C PHE A 29 -1.55 -10.32 1.09
N ALA A 30 -2.74 -9.88 0.69
CA ALA A 30 -3.08 -8.48 0.57
C ALA A 30 -3.03 -7.75 1.93
N ASN A 31 -3.52 -8.38 2.99
CA ASN A 31 -3.53 -7.82 4.34
C ASN A 31 -2.12 -7.72 4.93
N GLU A 32 -1.28 -8.74 4.77
CA GLU A 32 0.12 -8.71 5.21
C GLU A 32 0.92 -7.62 4.48
N THR A 33 0.77 -7.53 3.16
CA THR A 33 1.45 -6.51 2.36
C THR A 33 0.95 -5.11 2.69
N ARG A 34 -0.35 -4.91 2.91
CA ARG A 34 -0.92 -3.65 3.38
C ARG A 34 -0.36 -3.21 4.72
N LYS A 35 -0.20 -4.14 5.66
CA LYS A 35 0.38 -3.88 6.99
C LYS A 35 1.85 -3.49 6.87
N ASN A 36 2.62 -4.20 6.04
CA ASN A 36 4.03 -3.91 5.81
C ASN A 36 4.24 -2.51 5.18
N LEU A 37 3.35 -2.13 4.27
CA LEU A 37 3.35 -0.84 3.59
C LEU A 37 2.60 0.27 4.34
N SER A 38 1.96 -0.02 5.49
CA SER A 38 1.13 0.93 6.26
C SER A 38 0.18 1.78 5.39
N ILE A 39 -0.59 1.13 4.51
CA ILE A 39 -1.51 1.80 3.58
C ILE A 39 -2.98 1.37 3.70
N CYS A 40 -3.87 2.32 3.38
CA CYS A 40 -5.32 2.15 3.38
C CYS A 40 -5.82 1.16 2.30
N THR A 41 -7.02 0.58 2.49
CA THR A 41 -7.62 -0.37 1.51
C THR A 41 -7.73 0.25 0.11
N ASP A 42 -8.25 1.47 0.03
CA ASP A 42 -8.39 2.24 -1.20
C ASP A 42 -7.05 2.49 -1.90
N CYS A 43 -6.06 2.90 -1.12
CA CYS A 43 -4.71 3.21 -1.58
C CYS A 43 -4.07 1.95 -2.18
N PHE A 44 -4.23 0.83 -1.50
CA PHE A 44 -3.76 -0.47 -1.95
C PHE A 44 -4.45 -0.90 -3.25
N LYS A 45 -5.78 -0.86 -3.32
CA LYS A 45 -6.54 -1.25 -4.53
C LYS A 45 -6.24 -0.37 -5.73
N LYS A 46 -5.92 0.90 -5.51
CA LYS A 46 -5.58 1.85 -6.58
C LYS A 46 -4.16 1.68 -7.10
N ARG A 47 -3.18 1.41 -6.22
CA ARG A 47 -1.77 1.32 -6.58
C ARG A 47 -1.28 -0.09 -6.88
N PHE A 48 -1.87 -1.10 -6.26
CA PHE A 48 -1.41 -2.46 -6.35
C PHE A 48 -2.52 -3.38 -6.87
N LYS A 49 -2.11 -4.37 -7.64
CA LYS A 49 -2.96 -5.48 -8.09
C LYS A 49 -2.28 -6.76 -7.62
N VAL A 50 -2.95 -7.51 -6.75
CA VAL A 50 -2.55 -8.88 -6.47
C VAL A 50 -2.92 -9.71 -7.70
N THR A 51 -1.93 -10.37 -8.27
CA THR A 51 -2.10 -11.28 -9.41
C THR A 51 -1.65 -12.66 -9.00
N SER A 52 -2.44 -13.68 -9.36
CA SER A 52 -2.07 -15.06 -9.14
C SER A 52 -1.50 -15.67 -10.42
N LYS A 53 -0.35 -16.33 -10.33
CA LYS A 53 0.21 -17.14 -11.41
C LYS A 53 0.22 -18.60 -10.99
N LYS A 54 -0.24 -19.48 -11.88
CA LYS A 54 -0.10 -20.93 -11.70
C LYS A 54 1.32 -21.33 -12.03
N ARG A 55 2.02 -21.97 -11.08
CA ARG A 55 3.35 -22.53 -11.32
C ARG A 55 3.18 -23.85 -12.07
N SER A 56 3.54 -23.87 -13.36
CA SER A 56 3.34 -25.01 -14.29
C SER A 56 3.96 -26.34 -13.84
N ASN A 57 4.91 -26.35 -12.90
CA ASN A 57 5.67 -27.56 -12.56
C ASN A 57 5.21 -28.27 -11.27
N TYR A 58 4.46 -27.60 -10.37
CA TYR A 58 4.15 -28.15 -9.04
C TYR A 58 2.74 -27.84 -8.52
N GLY A 59 1.83 -27.34 -9.38
CA GLY A 59 0.42 -27.17 -8.99
C GLY A 59 0.14 -26.09 -7.93
N GLY A 60 1.11 -25.24 -7.60
CA GLY A 60 0.95 -24.13 -6.65
C GLY A 60 0.54 -22.81 -7.32
N THR A 61 -0.34 -22.05 -6.67
CA THR A 61 -0.64 -20.65 -7.02
C THR A 61 0.32 -19.73 -6.28
N ILE A 62 1.06 -18.90 -7.01
CA ILE A 62 1.90 -17.85 -6.44
C ILE A 62 1.17 -16.54 -6.58
N TYR A 63 1.09 -15.78 -5.48
CA TYR A 63 0.56 -14.42 -5.48
C TYR A 63 1.72 -13.45 -5.64
N GLU A 64 1.67 -12.66 -6.70
CA GLU A 64 2.60 -11.57 -6.97
C GLU A 64 1.87 -10.25 -6.87
N LEU A 65 2.55 -9.28 -6.26
CA LEU A 65 2.05 -7.93 -6.10
C LEU A 65 2.57 -7.07 -7.26
N VAL A 66 1.68 -6.72 -8.18
CA VAL A 66 2.03 -5.91 -9.36
C VAL A 66 1.59 -4.47 -9.11
N GLU A 67 2.53 -3.53 -9.22
CA GLU A 67 2.20 -2.11 -9.19
C GLU A 67 1.38 -1.73 -10.43
N LYS A 68 0.19 -1.19 -10.22
CA LYS A 68 -0.62 -0.62 -11.30
C LYS A 68 0.07 0.64 -11.80
N GLN A 69 0.18 0.75 -13.13
CA GLN A 69 0.62 1.99 -13.76
C GLN A 69 -0.30 3.14 -13.29
N LYS A 70 0.31 4.27 -12.93
CA LYS A 70 -0.41 5.49 -12.58
C LYS A 70 -1.42 5.78 -13.71
N PRO A 71 -2.69 6.10 -13.41
CA PRO A 71 -3.61 6.51 -14.48
C PRO A 71 -2.97 7.67 -15.23
N ARG A 72 -2.89 7.56 -16.57
CA ARG A 72 -2.46 8.66 -17.46
C ARG A 72 -3.54 9.75 -17.43
N PHE A 73 -3.70 10.40 -16.29
CA PHE A 73 -4.54 11.59 -16.16
C PHE A 73 -3.67 12.77 -16.55
N GLY A 74 -4.09 13.49 -17.59
CA GLY A 74 -3.32 14.59 -18.18
C GLY A 74 -2.82 15.59 -17.14
N PHE A 75 -1.57 16.01 -17.31
CA PHE A 75 -1.03 17.32 -16.90
C PHE A 75 -1.67 17.92 -15.62
N GLY A 76 -1.36 17.40 -14.43
CA GLY A 76 -1.77 18.07 -13.19
C GLY A 76 -1.83 17.27 -11.89
N SER A 77 -1.63 15.94 -11.91
CA SER A 77 -1.56 15.18 -10.65
C SER A 77 -0.13 15.25 -10.09
N SER A 78 0.12 16.16 -9.14
CA SER A 78 1.39 16.23 -8.41
C SER A 78 1.56 14.96 -7.58
N SER A 79 2.30 14.00 -8.11
CA SER A 79 2.74 12.85 -7.32
C SER A 79 3.86 13.30 -6.38
N PHE A 80 3.70 13.05 -5.09
CA PHE A 80 4.64 13.50 -4.06
C PHE A 80 5.67 12.40 -3.81
N SER A 81 6.78 12.42 -4.56
CA SER A 81 7.88 11.47 -4.37
C SER A 81 8.69 11.78 -3.11
N CYS A 82 9.05 10.74 -2.37
CA CYS A 82 10.03 10.85 -1.30
C CYS A 82 11.41 11.12 -1.88
N LEU A 83 12.19 11.98 -1.21
CA LEU A 83 13.57 12.24 -1.62
C LEU A 83 14.55 11.14 -1.16
N LYS A 84 14.19 10.35 -0.15
CA LYS A 84 15.06 9.33 0.45
C LYS A 84 14.80 7.91 -0.08
N CYS A 85 13.67 7.66 -0.75
CA CYS A 85 13.33 6.35 -1.33
C CYS A 85 12.39 6.49 -2.53
N ASP A 86 12.18 5.39 -3.27
CA ASP A 86 11.26 5.30 -4.42
C ASP A 86 9.76 5.34 -4.03
N TRP A 87 9.44 5.69 -2.78
CA TRP A 87 8.06 5.86 -2.35
C TRP A 87 7.44 7.11 -2.99
N VAL A 88 6.19 7.00 -3.39
CA VAL A 88 5.44 8.09 -4.02
C VAL A 88 4.09 8.23 -3.35
N ALA A 89 3.91 9.26 -2.54
CA ALA A 89 2.60 9.54 -1.95
C ALA A 89 1.67 10.22 -2.96
N TRP A 90 0.38 10.10 -2.72
CA TRP A 90 -0.68 10.73 -3.53
C TRP A 90 -1.08 12.09 -2.98
N THR A 91 -0.76 12.34 -1.71
CA THR A 91 -0.96 13.61 -1.02
C THR A 91 0.33 14.02 -0.32
N ASP A 92 0.49 15.32 -0.13
CA ASP A 92 1.54 15.94 0.69
C ASP A 92 1.49 15.43 2.15
N VAL A 93 0.29 15.28 2.71
CA VAL A 93 0.10 14.72 4.06
C VAL A 93 0.58 13.28 4.13
N GLY A 94 0.29 12.46 3.11
CA GLY A 94 0.79 11.09 3.00
C GLY A 94 2.32 11.06 2.96
N LEU A 95 2.94 11.98 2.21
CA LEU A 95 4.40 12.09 2.16
C LEU A 95 5.00 12.49 3.51
N ALA A 96 4.38 13.45 4.21
CA ALA A 96 4.84 13.88 5.53
C ALA A 96 4.76 12.74 6.55
N VAL A 97 3.67 11.96 6.54
CA VAL A 97 3.54 10.75 7.39
C VAL A 97 4.61 9.73 7.04
N HIS A 98 4.83 9.48 5.75
CA HIS A 98 5.86 8.54 5.29
C HIS A 98 7.26 8.97 5.74
N MET A 99 7.62 10.23 5.55
CA MET A 99 8.92 10.75 6.00
C MET A 99 9.08 10.63 7.52
N ARG A 100 8.02 10.87 8.31
CA ARG A 100 8.06 10.70 9.76
C ARG A 100 8.15 9.25 10.22
N LYS A 101 7.56 8.30 9.48
CA LYS A 101 7.56 6.87 9.88
C LYS A 101 8.81 6.13 9.41
N LYS A 102 9.25 6.36 8.18
CA LYS A 102 10.33 5.60 7.53
C LYS A 102 11.67 6.31 7.56
N HIS A 103 11.67 7.63 7.77
CA HIS A 103 12.86 8.46 7.65
C HIS A 103 13.04 9.48 8.77
N ALA A 104 12.28 9.36 9.87
CA ALA A 104 12.58 10.06 11.10
C ALA A 104 13.81 9.38 11.71
N ASP A 105 14.93 10.09 11.66
CA ASP A 105 16.09 9.86 12.51
C ASP A 105 15.90 10.71 13.77
#